data_AF-X0VFF7-F1
#
_entry.id   AF-X0VFF7-F1
#
_cell.length_a   1.000
_cell.length_b   1.000
_cell.length_c   1.000
_cell.angle_alpha   90.00
_cell.angle_beta   90.00
_cell.angle_gamma   90.00
#
_symmetry.space_group_name_H-M   'P 1'
#
loop_
_entity.id
_entity.type
_entity.pdbx_description
1 polymer ?
#
loop_
_entity_poly.entity_id
_entity_poly.type
_entity_poly.pdbx_seq_one_letter_code
_entity_poly.pdbx_strand_id
1 'polypeptide(L)'
;DILDFFVRNNVEIGVLTSATIKNIDWKYIFDRVKWCRISCDGFDKETYKKVRGNDKFEIVKNNLIKIVQLLEYSKRCKKTRINYTKILDINDDLTKLKEFAIHYGFEYFITNVHQRKEYDFKKQNLKSMPELCPSVCLHAMVESDGSVYPCCILMNEVGETIDNTYCYGNLNDCDFNFNKLWYSEKAKGIRLKLFCNRIKKCNECADRYLIANKY
;
A
#
# COMPACT_ATOMS: atom_id res chain seq x y z
N ASP A 1 5.12 -22.89 1.35
CA ASP A 1 4.38 -21.63 1.16
C ASP A 1 5.34 -20.45 1.16
N ILE A 2 4.97 -19.32 0.53
CA ILE A 2 5.79 -18.10 0.41
C ILE A 2 6.06 -17.43 1.77
N LEU A 3 5.10 -17.46 2.70
CA LEU A 3 5.31 -16.87 4.03
C LEU A 3 6.34 -17.68 4.83
N ASP A 4 6.26 -19.02 4.77
CA ASP A 4 7.26 -19.90 5.39
C ASP A 4 8.66 -19.70 4.79
N PHE A 5 8.76 -19.45 3.48
CA PHE A 5 10.05 -19.14 2.85
C PHE A 5 10.69 -17.90 3.46
N PHE A 6 9.97 -16.78 3.53
CA PHE A 6 10.50 -15.54 4.09
C PHE A 6 10.80 -15.64 5.59
N VAL A 7 9.97 -16.35 6.37
CA VAL A 7 10.23 -16.58 7.80
C VAL A 7 11.52 -17.37 8.00
N ARG A 8 11.74 -18.46 7.23
CA ARG A 8 12.98 -19.26 7.31
C ARG A 8 14.23 -18.49 6.92
N ASN A 9 14.09 -17.51 6.03
CA ASN A 9 15.19 -16.65 5.59
C ASN A 9 15.34 -15.37 6.44
N ASN A 10 14.66 -15.30 7.58
CA ASN A 10 14.69 -14.14 8.49
C ASN A 10 14.35 -12.80 7.79
N VAL A 11 13.46 -12.84 6.80
CA VAL A 11 12.97 -11.64 6.11
C VAL A 11 11.72 -11.12 6.84
N GLU A 12 11.69 -9.81 7.09
CA GLU A 12 10.49 -9.15 7.62
C GLU A 12 9.46 -8.96 6.50
N ILE A 13 8.21 -9.37 6.77
CA ILE A 13 7.13 -9.36 5.79
C ILE A 13 5.97 -8.57 6.38
N GLY A 14 5.26 -7.84 5.53
CA GLY A 14 3.89 -7.46 5.83
C GLY A 14 2.95 -7.75 4.69
N VAL A 15 1.66 -7.72 5.00
CA VAL A 15 0.59 -8.06 4.05
C VAL A 15 -0.37 -6.90 3.91
N LEU A 16 -0.69 -6.57 2.66
CA LEU A 16 -1.78 -5.69 2.26
C LEU A 16 -2.93 -6.57 1.76
N THR A 17 -4.15 -6.38 2.27
CA THR A 17 -5.28 -7.24 1.90
C THR A 17 -6.61 -6.50 1.96
N SER A 18 -7.58 -6.93 1.15
CA SER A 18 -8.97 -6.48 1.25
C SER A 18 -9.79 -7.29 2.26
N ALA A 19 -9.23 -8.36 2.84
CA ALA A 19 -9.91 -9.26 3.76
C ALA A 19 -11.24 -9.83 3.23
N THR A 20 -11.37 -9.97 1.91
CA THR A 20 -12.61 -10.42 1.25
C THR A 20 -12.73 -11.94 1.07
N ILE A 21 -11.71 -12.69 1.46
CA ILE A 21 -11.66 -14.16 1.31
C ILE A 21 -12.37 -14.81 2.50
N LYS A 22 -13.29 -15.74 2.24
CA LYS A 22 -13.95 -16.56 3.27
C LYS A 22 -12.98 -17.62 3.80
N ASN A 23 -13.12 -17.97 5.08
CA ASN A 23 -12.38 -19.07 5.73
C ASN A 23 -10.85 -18.99 5.61
N ILE A 24 -10.31 -17.78 5.52
CA ILE A 24 -8.87 -17.55 5.54
C ILE A 24 -8.31 -17.88 6.94
N ASP A 25 -7.17 -18.56 6.98
CA ASP A 25 -6.43 -18.84 8.22
C ASP A 25 -5.61 -17.61 8.63
N TRP A 26 -6.28 -16.65 9.27
CA TRP A 26 -5.61 -15.45 9.78
C TRP A 26 -4.52 -15.74 10.79
N LYS A 27 -4.66 -16.82 11.57
CA LYS A 27 -3.64 -17.21 12.55
C LYS A 27 -2.35 -17.62 11.84
N TYR A 28 -2.45 -18.45 10.80
CA TYR A 28 -1.31 -18.83 9.97
C TYR A 28 -0.56 -17.62 9.43
N ILE A 29 -1.28 -16.62 8.91
CA ILE A 29 -0.71 -15.38 8.37
C ILE A 29 -0.05 -14.55 9.48
N PHE A 30 -0.76 -14.32 10.60
CA PHE A 30 -0.33 -13.41 11.66
C PHE A 30 0.86 -13.94 12.47
N ASP A 31 1.05 -15.27 12.50
CA ASP A 31 2.24 -15.88 13.08
C ASP A 31 3.50 -15.67 12.21
N ARG A 32 3.36 -15.19 10.97
CA ARG A 32 4.44 -15.08 9.98
C ARG A 32 4.76 -13.66 9.53
N VAL A 33 3.79 -12.76 9.60
CA VAL A 33 3.96 -11.35 9.20
C VAL A 33 4.27 -10.46 10.41
N LYS A 34 5.02 -9.38 10.19
CA LYS A 34 5.33 -8.35 11.19
C LYS A 34 4.22 -7.32 11.30
N TRP A 35 3.56 -7.04 10.18
CA TRP A 35 2.48 -6.09 10.09
C TRP A 35 1.43 -6.50 9.05
N CYS A 36 0.20 -6.06 9.25
CA CYS A 36 -0.90 -6.25 8.30
C CYS A 36 -1.62 -4.92 8.07
N ARG A 37 -1.98 -4.62 6.83
CA ARG A 37 -2.80 -3.47 6.49
C ARG A 37 -4.02 -3.94 5.70
N ILE A 38 -5.19 -3.57 6.18
CA ILE A 38 -6.46 -4.06 5.67
C ILE A 38 -7.22 -2.91 5.03
N SER A 39 -7.46 -2.99 3.72
CA SER A 39 -8.18 -1.96 3.00
C SER A 39 -9.69 -2.15 3.16
N CYS A 40 -10.34 -1.23 3.87
CA CYS A 40 -11.79 -1.22 4.10
C CYS A 40 -12.31 0.20 3.85
N ASP A 41 -13.04 0.39 2.75
CA ASP A 41 -13.48 1.70 2.27
C ASP A 41 -15.01 1.86 2.43
N GLY A 42 -15.56 1.35 3.52
CA GLY A 42 -16.97 1.47 3.89
C GLY A 42 -17.28 0.68 5.16
N PHE A 43 -18.03 1.27 6.09
CA PHE A 43 -18.37 0.66 7.40
C PHE A 43 -19.83 0.24 7.52
N ASP A 44 -20.53 0.22 6.39
CA ASP A 44 -21.82 -0.44 6.22
C ASP A 44 -21.87 -1.09 4.82
N LYS A 45 -22.90 -1.92 4.63
CA LYS A 45 -23.09 -2.69 3.40
C LYS A 45 -23.27 -1.82 2.17
N GLU A 46 -24.04 -0.74 2.29
CA GLU A 46 -24.39 0.15 1.18
C GLU A 46 -23.15 0.91 0.70
N THR A 47 -22.45 1.56 1.63
CA THR A 47 -21.24 2.33 1.35
C THR A 47 -20.13 1.43 0.83
N TYR A 48 -19.89 0.28 1.46
CA TYR A 48 -18.86 -0.66 0.98
C TYR A 48 -19.16 -1.14 -0.44
N LYS A 49 -20.41 -1.48 -0.76
CA LYS A 49 -20.81 -1.90 -2.10
C LYS A 49 -20.66 -0.77 -3.11
N LYS A 50 -21.06 0.46 -2.76
CA LYS A 50 -20.90 1.66 -3.59
C LYS A 50 -19.44 1.91 -3.94
N VAL A 51 -18.53 1.77 -2.97
CA VAL A 51 -17.11 2.07 -3.14
C VAL A 51 -16.32 0.94 -3.80
N ARG A 52 -16.55 -0.30 -3.37
CA ARG A 52 -15.75 -1.48 -3.79
C ARG A 52 -16.37 -2.24 -4.95
N GLY A 53 -17.59 -1.89 -5.35
CA GLY A 53 -18.32 -2.54 -6.44
C GLY A 53 -18.72 -3.99 -6.15
N ASN A 54 -18.69 -4.44 -4.88
CA ASN A 54 -19.04 -5.80 -4.51
C ASN A 54 -19.70 -5.89 -3.12
N ASP A 55 -20.56 -6.90 -2.94
CA ASP A 55 -21.32 -7.12 -1.71
C ASP A 55 -20.59 -8.07 -0.73
N LYS A 56 -19.37 -7.70 -0.32
CA LYS A 56 -18.54 -8.51 0.59
C LYS A 56 -18.34 -7.90 1.97
N PHE A 57 -19.11 -6.87 2.33
CA PHE A 57 -18.96 -6.15 3.60
C PHE A 57 -18.99 -7.09 4.82
N GLU A 58 -19.98 -7.99 4.90
CA GLU A 58 -20.10 -8.92 6.03
C GLU A 58 -18.90 -9.88 6.15
N ILE A 59 -18.31 -10.28 5.02
CA ILE A 59 -17.09 -11.11 5.03
C ILE A 59 -15.93 -10.31 5.62
N VAL A 60 -15.76 -9.07 5.18
CA VAL A 60 -14.70 -8.16 5.67
C VAL A 60 -14.89 -7.88 7.16
N LYS A 61 -16.10 -7.52 7.60
CA LYS A 61 -16.44 -7.28 9.00
C LYS A 61 -16.11 -8.49 9.88
N ASN A 62 -16.55 -9.69 9.47
CA ASN A 62 -16.28 -10.92 10.23
C ASN A 62 -14.78 -11.24 10.27
N ASN A 63 -14.05 -10.99 9.20
CA ASN A 63 -12.59 -11.15 9.18
C ASN A 63 -11.89 -10.12 10.07
N LEU A 64 -12.33 -8.86 10.09
CA LEU A 64 -11.80 -7.83 10.98
C LEU A 64 -11.97 -8.21 12.46
N ILE A 65 -13.15 -8.69 12.86
CA ILE A 65 -13.41 -9.15 14.23
C ILE A 65 -12.46 -10.29 14.62
N LYS A 66 -12.30 -11.30 13.75
CA LYS A 66 -11.36 -12.41 13.98
C LYS A 66 -9.91 -11.93 14.11
N ILE A 67 -9.53 -10.96 13.28
CA ILE A 67 -8.19 -10.37 13.32
C ILE A 67 -7.91 -9.71 14.67
N VAL A 68 -8.87 -8.94 15.22
CA VAL A 68 -8.74 -8.31 16.55
C VAL A 68 -8.45 -9.35 17.62
N GLN A 69 -9.28 -10.40 17.64
CA GLN A 69 -9.14 -11.49 18.60
C GLN A 69 -7.76 -12.14 18.51
N LEU A 70 -7.19 -12.26 17.31
CA LEU A 70 -5.87 -12.86 17.10
C LEU A 70 -4.70 -11.92 17.42
N LEU A 71 -4.89 -10.60 17.38
CA LEU A 71 -3.81 -9.64 17.67
C LEU A 71 -3.31 -9.74 19.11
N GLU A 72 -4.19 -10.06 20.04
CA GLU A 72 -3.84 -10.29 21.45
C GLU A 72 -2.85 -11.45 21.62
N TYR A 73 -2.99 -12.50 20.80
CA TYR A 73 -2.20 -13.72 20.91
C TYR A 73 -1.02 -13.78 19.92
N SER A 74 -1.04 -12.96 18.86
CA SER A 74 0.01 -13.01 17.84
C SER A 74 1.35 -12.55 18.42
N LYS A 75 2.36 -13.42 18.33
CA LYS A 75 3.73 -13.08 18.75
C LYS A 75 4.47 -12.22 17.73
N ARG A 76 4.10 -12.29 16.45
CA ARG A 76 4.86 -11.68 15.35
C ARG A 76 4.18 -10.45 14.74
N CYS A 77 2.87 -10.51 14.48
CA CYS A 77 2.13 -9.39 13.90
C CYS A 77 1.75 -8.40 15.01
N LYS A 78 2.60 -7.39 15.21
CA LYS A 78 2.42 -6.38 16.28
C LYS A 78 1.81 -5.08 15.79
N LYS A 79 1.69 -4.90 14.47
CA LYS A 79 1.18 -3.67 13.86
C LYS A 79 0.13 -4.03 12.82
N THR A 80 -1.14 -3.88 13.18
CA THR A 80 -2.24 -4.03 12.22
C THR A 80 -3.04 -2.76 12.12
N ARG A 81 -3.32 -2.34 10.89
CA ARG A 81 -4.01 -1.08 10.61
C ARG A 81 -5.12 -1.26 9.59
N ILE A 82 -6.23 -0.58 9.81
CA ILE A 82 -7.22 -0.38 8.76
C ILE A 82 -6.79 0.78 7.88
N ASN A 83 -6.72 0.56 6.58
CA ASN A 83 -6.53 1.60 5.59
C ASN A 83 -7.89 1.98 5.01
N TYR A 84 -8.36 3.18 5.33
CA TYR A 84 -9.60 3.74 4.80
C TYR A 84 -9.27 4.80 3.76
N THR A 85 -9.82 4.63 2.56
CA THR A 85 -9.66 5.58 1.46
C THR A 85 -10.83 6.56 1.47
N LYS A 86 -10.60 7.79 1.94
CA LYS A 86 -11.60 8.85 1.96
C LYS A 86 -11.98 9.26 0.55
N ILE A 87 -13.22 8.95 0.17
CA ILE A 87 -13.90 9.43 -1.03
C ILE A 87 -14.67 10.70 -0.65
N LEU A 88 -14.49 11.78 -1.42
CA LEU A 88 -14.95 13.14 -1.06
C LEU A 88 -16.46 13.22 -0.77
N ASP A 89 -17.27 12.37 -1.42
CA ASP A 89 -18.73 12.38 -1.31
C ASP A 89 -19.28 11.48 -0.19
N ILE A 90 -18.43 10.97 0.72
CA ILE A 90 -18.82 10.02 1.77
C ILE A 90 -18.21 10.43 3.12
N ASN A 91 -18.80 11.44 3.76
CA ASN A 91 -18.30 11.98 5.04
C ASN A 91 -18.74 11.16 6.27
N ASP A 92 -19.93 10.54 6.25
CA ASP A 92 -20.51 9.86 7.41
C ASP A 92 -19.73 8.61 7.85
N ASP A 93 -18.99 8.00 6.92
CA ASP A 93 -18.23 6.78 7.20
C ASP A 93 -16.95 7.00 8.01
N LEU A 94 -16.47 8.23 8.12
CA LEU A 94 -15.35 8.55 9.00
C LEU A 94 -15.71 8.40 10.48
N THR A 95 -16.93 8.75 10.86
CA THR A 95 -17.42 8.56 12.23
C THR A 95 -17.54 7.07 12.53
N LYS A 96 -18.16 6.30 11.64
CA LYS A 96 -18.27 4.84 11.79
C LYS A 96 -16.91 4.13 11.84
N LEU A 97 -15.95 4.55 11.02
CA LEU A 97 -14.56 4.06 11.10
C LEU A 97 -13.97 4.29 12.49
N LYS A 98 -14.10 5.51 13.02
CA LYS A 98 -13.57 5.85 14.35
C LYS A 98 -14.22 5.02 15.44
N GLU A 99 -15.55 4.92 15.43
CA GLU A 99 -16.31 4.11 16.38
C GLU A 99 -15.89 2.64 16.31
N PHE A 100 -15.79 2.08 15.09
CA PHE A 100 -15.31 0.72 14.87
C PHE A 100 -13.89 0.54 15.40
N ALA A 101 -12.97 1.44 15.06
CA ALA A 101 -11.58 1.37 15.47
C ALA A 101 -11.42 1.47 17.00
N ILE A 102 -12.17 2.35 17.65
CA ILE A 102 -12.18 2.48 19.11
C ILE A 102 -12.76 1.22 19.75
N HIS A 103 -13.91 0.75 19.28
CA HIS A 103 -14.59 -0.42 19.84
C HIS A 103 -13.73 -1.69 19.78
N TYR A 104 -13.00 -1.87 18.69
CA TYR A 104 -12.19 -3.06 18.45
C TYR A 104 -10.68 -2.87 18.69
N GLY A 105 -10.23 -1.70 19.14
CA GLY A 105 -8.82 -1.43 19.40
C GLY A 105 -7.91 -1.41 18.16
N PHE A 106 -8.44 -1.03 16.99
CA PHE A 106 -7.64 -0.90 15.77
C PHE A 106 -6.95 0.47 15.68
N GLU A 107 -5.69 0.45 15.24
CA GLU A 107 -5.12 1.61 14.57
C GLU A 107 -5.76 1.75 13.17
N TYR A 108 -6.06 2.97 12.77
CA TYR A 108 -6.53 3.25 11.42
C TYR A 108 -5.70 4.35 10.76
N PHE A 109 -5.67 4.31 9.44
CA PHE A 109 -4.99 5.27 8.59
C PHE A 109 -5.96 5.72 7.51
N ILE A 110 -6.17 7.03 7.42
CA ILE A 110 -7.00 7.64 6.39
C ILE A 110 -6.08 8.02 5.24
N THR A 111 -6.21 7.32 4.12
CA THR A 111 -5.68 7.76 2.83
C THR A 111 -6.75 8.58 2.13
N ASN A 112 -6.41 9.69 1.49
CA ASN A 112 -7.33 10.28 0.52
C ASN A 112 -7.25 9.47 -0.77
N VAL A 113 -8.34 9.33 -1.52
CA VAL A 113 -8.27 8.77 -2.88
C VAL A 113 -7.16 9.51 -3.62
N HIS A 114 -6.38 8.81 -4.43
CA HIS A 114 -5.46 9.41 -5.39
C HIS A 114 -6.18 10.26 -6.46
N GLN A 115 -7.25 10.97 -6.12
CA GLN A 115 -7.70 12.14 -6.88
C GLN A 115 -6.67 13.25 -6.67
N ARG A 116 -5.55 13.08 -7.37
CA ARG A 116 -4.39 13.96 -7.46
C ARG A 116 -4.74 15.41 -7.83
N LYS A 117 -5.98 15.67 -8.24
CA LYS A 117 -6.45 16.97 -8.74
C LYS A 117 -6.90 17.94 -7.65
N GLU A 118 -7.29 17.48 -6.46
CA GLU A 118 -7.95 18.37 -5.46
C GLU A 118 -7.29 18.44 -4.09
N TYR A 119 -6.21 17.69 -3.83
CA TYR A 119 -5.42 17.95 -2.63
C TYR A 119 -4.58 19.21 -2.86
N ASP A 120 -5.19 20.36 -2.59
CA ASP A 120 -4.58 21.67 -2.73
C ASP A 120 -3.55 21.86 -1.61
N PHE A 121 -2.40 21.21 -1.75
CA PHE A 121 -1.28 21.28 -0.82
C PHE A 121 -0.81 22.72 -0.56
N LYS A 122 -1.15 23.66 -1.45
CA LYS A 122 -0.88 25.10 -1.27
C LYS A 122 -1.77 25.72 -0.18
N LYS A 123 -2.98 25.20 0.07
CA LYS A 123 -3.89 25.74 1.09
C LYS A 123 -3.49 25.43 2.53
N GLN A 124 -2.58 24.48 2.76
CA GLN A 124 -2.30 23.96 4.10
C GLN A 124 -1.04 24.52 4.79
N ASN A 125 -0.33 25.52 4.24
CA ASN A 125 0.90 26.08 4.84
C ASN A 125 2.00 25.02 5.13
N LEU A 126 2.07 23.96 4.33
CA LEU A 126 2.94 22.81 4.61
C LEU A 126 4.31 22.92 3.91
N LYS A 127 5.32 22.22 4.45
CA LYS A 127 6.72 22.27 3.99
C LYS A 127 6.80 21.89 2.51
N SER A 128 7.73 22.52 1.78
CA SER A 128 8.00 22.18 0.38
C SER A 128 8.32 20.69 0.24
N MET A 129 7.89 20.09 -0.87
CA MET A 129 8.20 18.68 -1.13
C MET A 129 9.72 18.46 -1.14
N PRO A 130 10.19 17.34 -0.57
CA PRO A 130 11.60 17.09 -0.39
C PRO A 130 12.22 16.92 -1.76
N GLU A 131 13.44 17.42 -1.92
CA GLU A 131 14.03 17.49 -3.24
C GLU A 131 14.19 16.12 -3.90
N LEU A 132 14.39 15.11 -3.07
CA LEU A 132 14.66 13.73 -3.45
C LEU A 132 13.54 12.82 -2.94
N CYS A 133 13.07 11.92 -3.81
CA CYS A 133 12.20 10.81 -3.40
C CYS A 133 13.06 9.64 -2.94
N PRO A 134 13.07 9.25 -1.65
CA PRO A 134 13.91 8.15 -1.19
C PRO A 134 13.50 6.80 -1.79
N SER A 135 12.22 6.63 -2.18
CA SER A 135 11.72 5.38 -2.75
C SER A 135 12.47 4.97 -4.02
N VAL A 136 12.98 5.93 -4.80
CA VAL A 136 13.73 5.65 -6.03
C VAL A 136 15.05 4.91 -5.77
N CYS A 137 15.61 5.03 -4.56
CA CYS A 137 16.85 4.35 -4.16
C CYS A 137 16.68 3.27 -3.10
N LEU A 138 15.57 3.27 -2.35
CA LEU A 138 15.39 2.38 -1.21
C LEU A 138 14.28 1.35 -1.41
N HIS A 139 13.52 1.47 -2.49
CA HIS A 139 12.34 0.64 -2.73
C HIS A 139 12.33 0.11 -4.15
N ALA A 140 11.86 -1.12 -4.27
CA ALA A 140 11.58 -1.77 -5.53
C ALA A 140 10.20 -2.42 -5.43
N MET A 141 9.44 -2.32 -6.50
CA MET A 141 8.22 -3.09 -6.65
C MET A 141 8.44 -4.13 -7.73
N VAL A 142 8.03 -5.36 -7.43
CA VAL A 142 8.18 -6.51 -8.32
C VAL A 142 6.77 -7.02 -8.62
N GLU A 143 6.42 -7.01 -9.89
CA GLU A 143 5.15 -7.53 -10.37
C GLU A 143 5.15 -9.06 -10.47
N SER A 144 3.95 -9.63 -10.60
CA SER A 144 3.78 -11.08 -10.68
C SER A 144 4.45 -11.73 -11.91
N ASP A 145 4.69 -10.95 -12.97
CA ASP A 145 5.41 -11.37 -14.17
C ASP A 145 6.94 -11.24 -14.01
N GLY A 146 7.44 -10.72 -12.89
CA GLY A 146 8.85 -10.46 -12.63
C GLY A 146 9.34 -9.07 -13.04
N SER A 147 8.49 -8.21 -13.60
CA SER A 147 8.84 -6.83 -13.97
C SER A 147 9.12 -5.99 -12.71
N VAL A 148 10.17 -5.17 -12.76
CA VAL A 148 10.64 -4.41 -11.59
C VAL A 148 10.56 -2.90 -11.83
N TYR A 149 9.96 -2.19 -10.88
CA TYR A 149 9.77 -0.74 -10.93
C TYR A 149 10.30 -0.05 -9.66
N PRO A 150 10.68 1.23 -9.71
CA PRO A 150 11.04 2.02 -8.53
C PRO A 150 9.88 2.22 -7.52
N CYS A 151 8.63 2.29 -7.99
CA CYS A 151 7.48 2.69 -7.17
C CYS A 151 6.14 2.31 -7.83
N CYS A 152 5.10 2.10 -7.01
CA CYS A 152 3.73 1.86 -7.44
C CYS A 152 3.10 2.96 -8.30
N ILE A 153 3.48 4.21 -8.08
CA ILE A 153 3.00 5.34 -8.90
C ILE A 153 3.56 5.30 -10.32
N LEU A 154 4.72 4.66 -10.50
CA LEU A 154 5.44 4.62 -11.78
C LEU A 154 5.14 3.35 -12.59
N MET A 155 4.50 2.37 -11.97
CA MET A 155 3.96 1.20 -12.65
C MET A 155 2.59 1.48 -13.27
N ASN A 156 1.71 2.16 -12.51
CA ASN A 156 0.32 2.34 -12.91
C ASN A 156 0.14 3.59 -13.77
N GLU A 157 -0.28 3.42 -15.02
CA GLU A 157 -1.14 4.42 -15.65
C GLU A 157 -2.59 4.21 -15.27
N VAL A 158 -3.25 5.33 -15.01
CA VAL A 158 -4.68 5.41 -14.79
C VAL A 158 -5.34 5.10 -16.14
N GLY A 159 -5.89 3.90 -16.30
CA GLY A 159 -6.65 3.53 -17.51
C GLY A 159 -6.08 2.37 -18.34
N GLU A 160 -5.74 1.25 -17.70
CA GLU A 160 -5.62 -0.10 -18.32
C GLU A 160 -4.32 -0.49 -19.05
N THR A 161 -3.39 0.43 -19.31
CA THR A 161 -2.07 0.06 -19.89
C THR A 161 -0.92 0.24 -18.90
N ILE A 162 -0.10 -0.80 -18.73
CA ILE A 162 1.13 -0.72 -17.94
C ILE A 162 2.15 0.14 -18.71
N ASP A 163 2.54 1.26 -18.12
CA ASP A 163 3.58 2.14 -18.65
C ASP A 163 4.97 1.58 -18.27
N ASN A 164 5.60 0.90 -19.22
CA ASN A 164 6.93 0.32 -19.04
C ASN A 164 8.09 1.32 -19.14
N THR A 165 7.80 2.62 -19.28
CA THR A 165 8.82 3.68 -19.37
C THR A 165 9.79 3.65 -18.18
N TYR A 166 9.28 3.33 -16.99
CA TYR A 166 10.06 3.30 -15.74
C TYR A 166 10.39 1.89 -15.25
N CYS A 167 10.14 0.85 -16.05
CA CYS A 167 10.50 -0.52 -15.74
C CYS A 167 12.03 -0.70 -15.84
N TYR A 168 12.65 -1.19 -14.77
CA TYR A 168 14.08 -1.52 -14.75
C TYR A 168 14.43 -2.74 -15.59
N GLY A 169 13.48 -3.66 -15.77
CA GLY A 169 13.64 -4.93 -16.49
C GLY A 169 12.76 -6.01 -15.86
N ASN A 170 12.93 -7.26 -16.31
CA ASN A 170 12.24 -8.42 -15.75
C ASN A 170 13.24 -9.37 -15.07
N LEU A 171 12.89 -9.90 -13.90
CA LEU A 171 13.74 -10.83 -13.15
C LEU A 171 13.98 -12.15 -13.89
N ASN A 172 13.05 -12.58 -14.73
CA ASN A 172 13.20 -13.80 -15.54
C ASN A 172 14.34 -13.68 -16.56
N ASP A 173 14.63 -12.45 -17.04
CA ASP A 173 15.69 -12.19 -18.03
C ASP A 173 17.09 -12.20 -17.42
N CYS A 174 17.20 -12.34 -16.09
CA CYS A 174 18.46 -12.24 -15.37
C CYS A 174 18.65 -13.32 -14.30
N ASP A 175 18.04 -14.50 -14.50
CA ASP A 175 18.12 -15.65 -13.59
C ASP A 175 17.69 -15.30 -12.15
N PHE A 176 16.66 -14.46 -12.01
CA PHE A 176 16.18 -13.91 -10.75
C PHE A 176 17.25 -13.15 -9.93
N ASN A 177 18.33 -12.69 -10.58
CA ASN A 177 19.37 -11.93 -9.93
C ASN A 177 18.98 -10.45 -9.84
N PHE A 178 18.34 -10.10 -8.73
CA PHE A 178 17.92 -8.73 -8.45
C PHE A 178 19.06 -7.71 -8.55
N ASN A 179 20.29 -8.06 -8.15
CA ASN A 179 21.43 -7.14 -8.22
C ASN A 179 21.79 -6.79 -9.67
N LYS A 180 21.79 -7.77 -10.59
CA LYS A 180 22.03 -7.49 -12.02
C LYS A 180 21.03 -6.46 -12.55
N LEU A 181 19.76 -6.63 -12.20
CA LEU A 181 18.69 -5.74 -12.64
C LEU A 181 18.78 -4.36 -11.97
N TRP A 182 18.95 -4.33 -10.64
CA TRP A 182 19.00 -3.10 -9.84
C TRP A 182 20.17 -2.19 -10.21
N TYR A 183 21.33 -2.78 -10.51
CA TYR A 183 22.54 -2.04 -10.90
C TYR A 183 22.73 -1.92 -12.42
N SER A 184 21.75 -2.30 -13.22
CA SER A 184 21.79 -2.13 -14.68
C SER A 184 21.88 -0.66 -15.09
N GLU A 185 22.44 -0.39 -16.27
CA GLU A 185 22.50 0.97 -16.84
C GLU A 185 21.10 1.57 -17.05
N LYS A 186 20.13 0.74 -17.42
CA LYS A 186 18.72 1.16 -17.52
C LYS A 186 18.18 1.64 -16.17
N ALA A 187 18.37 0.86 -15.11
CA ALA A 187 17.91 1.23 -13.77
C ALA A 187 18.61 2.49 -13.24
N LYS A 188 19.93 2.61 -13.42
CA LYS A 188 20.69 3.83 -13.09
C LYS A 188 20.16 5.05 -13.84
N GLY A 189 19.95 4.93 -15.15
CA GLY A 189 19.41 6.00 -15.99
C GLY A 189 18.01 6.44 -15.58
N ILE A 190 17.12 5.51 -15.23
CA ILE A 190 15.79 5.82 -14.70
C ILE A 190 15.89 6.56 -13.37
N ARG A 191 16.71 6.07 -12.42
CA ARG A 191 16.89 6.76 -11.13
C ARG A 191 17.43 8.18 -11.31
N LEU A 192 18.45 8.36 -12.15
CA LEU A 192 19.00 9.68 -12.48
C LEU A 192 17.94 10.60 -13.09
N LYS A 193 17.12 10.12 -14.02
CA LYS A 193 16.01 10.89 -14.59
C LYS A 193 15.01 11.31 -13.51
N LEU A 194 14.62 10.40 -12.63
CA LEU A 194 13.67 10.70 -11.54
C LEU A 194 14.24 11.66 -10.49
N PHE A 195 15.57 11.68 -10.32
CA PHE A 195 16.27 12.64 -9.47
C PHE A 195 16.37 14.03 -10.09
N CYS A 196 16.85 14.12 -11.33
CA CYS A 196 17.16 15.38 -11.98
C CYS A 196 15.93 16.05 -12.61
N ASN A 197 15.04 15.26 -13.22
CA ASN A 197 13.88 15.73 -13.99
C ASN A 197 12.61 15.10 -13.43
N ARG A 198 12.10 15.70 -12.37
CA ARG A 198 10.87 15.23 -11.70
C ARG A 198 9.72 15.20 -12.68
N ILE A 199 9.25 13.99 -12.95
CA ILE A 199 8.09 13.80 -13.82
C ILE A 199 6.82 14.24 -13.07
N LYS A 200 5.81 14.67 -13.82
CA LYS A 200 4.53 15.16 -13.28
C LYS A 200 3.93 14.22 -12.23
N LYS A 201 3.91 12.90 -12.50
CA LYS A 201 3.40 11.87 -11.56
C LYS A 201 4.12 11.89 -10.20
N CYS A 202 5.42 12.20 -10.17
CA CYS A 202 6.20 12.28 -8.92
C CYS A 202 5.91 13.56 -8.12
N ASN A 203 5.46 14.63 -8.78
CA ASN A 203 5.09 15.89 -8.13
C ASN A 203 3.70 15.83 -7.49
N GLU A 204 2.86 14.89 -7.92
CA GLU A 204 1.50 14.67 -7.42
C GLU A 204 1.42 13.52 -6.41
N CYS A 205 2.57 12.98 -5.98
CA CYS A 205 2.63 11.80 -5.11
C CYS A 205 2.36 12.15 -3.64
N ALA A 206 1.22 11.73 -3.11
CA ALA A 206 0.83 11.94 -1.71
C ALA A 206 1.79 11.26 -0.71
N ASP A 207 2.36 10.10 -1.04
CA ASP A 207 3.28 9.40 -0.14
C ASP A 207 4.56 10.20 0.13
N ARG A 208 5.11 10.88 -0.89
CA ARG A 208 6.26 11.78 -0.72
C ARG A 208 5.92 12.95 0.20
N TYR A 209 4.72 13.49 0.04
CA TYR A 209 4.24 14.57 0.89
C TYR A 209 4.15 14.15 2.35
N LEU A 210 3.61 12.96 2.61
CA LEU A 210 3.53 12.39 3.95
C LEU A 210 4.91 12.09 4.54
N ILE A 211 5.88 11.65 3.74
CA ILE A 211 7.27 11.45 4.21
C ILE A 211 7.89 12.78 4.65
N ALA A 212 7.66 13.85 3.90
CA ALA A 212 8.26 15.16 4.14
C ALA A 212 7.66 15.92 5.33
N ASN A 213 6.40 15.63 5.66
CA ASN A 213 5.62 16.33 6.68
C ASN A 213 5.29 15.44 7.88
N LYS A 214 5.84 14.22 7.96
CA LYS A 214 5.77 13.36 9.16
C LYS A 214 6.71 13.81 10.29
N TYR A 215 7.48 14.88 10.06
CA TYR A 215 8.39 15.58 10.96
C TYR A 215 8.32 17.09 10.67
#